data_AF-A0A1H8QGI5-F1
#
_entry.id   AF-A0A1H8QGI5-F1
#
_cell.length_a   1.000
_cell.length_b   1.000
_cell.length_c   1.000
_cell.angle_alpha   90.00
_cell.angle_beta   90.00
_cell.angle_gamma   90.00
#
_symmetry.space_group_name_H-M   'P 1'
#
loop_
_entity.id
_entity.type
_entity.pdbx_description
1 polymer ?
#
loop_
_entity_poly.entity_id
_entity_poly.type
_entity_poly.pdbx_seq_one_letter_code
_entity_poly.pdbx_strand_id
1 'polypeptide(L)'
;MDVFVYGTLTNPAQVAQVVDSYTFVGAAVLEGLHPVEGRYPTLAPGGSVGGRVLRTDDVSALDAYEGVDRGLYVRVSVPWDETAESLGDDAVAVYVGDPDRLAVGDAVSWPGAGSLGDRVERYVATNEVTVRPTD
;
A
#
# COMPACT_ATOMS: atom_id res chain seq x y z
N MET A 1 13.95 1.92 -1.03
CA MET A 1 12.69 1.42 -1.64
C MET A 1 11.60 2.50 -1.53
N ASP A 2 10.70 2.57 -2.51
CA ASP A 2 9.55 3.48 -2.50
C ASP A 2 8.25 2.74 -2.09
N VAL A 3 7.52 3.34 -1.16
CA VAL A 3 6.31 2.77 -0.55
C VAL A 3 5.19 3.80 -0.60
N PHE A 4 4.05 3.45 -1.19
CA PHE A 4 2.85 4.26 -1.12
C PHE A 4 2.10 3.99 0.19
N VAL A 5 1.94 5.03 0.99
CA VAL A 5 1.25 5.00 2.29
C VAL A 5 -0.04 5.82 2.23
N TYR A 6 -1.13 5.23 2.70
CA TYR A 6 -2.48 5.83 2.67
C TYR A 6 -3.15 5.90 4.06
N GLY A 7 -2.48 5.38 5.09
CA GLY A 7 -2.97 5.35 6.48
C GLY A 7 -2.11 6.16 7.43
N THR A 8 -1.86 5.61 8.61
CA THR A 8 -1.12 6.28 9.71
C THR A 8 0.28 6.75 9.32
N LEU A 9 0.95 6.03 8.41
CA LEU A 9 2.29 6.36 7.91
C LEU A 9 2.32 7.55 6.93
N THR A 10 1.18 8.19 6.64
CA THR A 10 1.17 9.51 5.99
C THR A 10 1.66 10.63 6.93
N ASN A 11 1.64 10.39 8.26
CA ASN A 11 2.09 11.31 9.29
C ASN A 11 3.61 11.13 9.57
N PRO A 12 4.45 12.17 9.36
CA PRO A 12 5.88 12.10 9.63
C PRO A 12 6.24 11.67 11.07
N ALA A 13 5.48 12.10 12.07
CA ALA A 13 5.76 11.74 13.46
C ALA A 13 5.51 10.25 13.73
N GLN A 14 4.61 9.61 12.99
CA GLN A 14 4.41 8.17 13.05
C GLN A 14 5.54 7.43 12.35
N VAL A 15 5.95 7.89 11.16
CA VAL A 15 7.04 7.29 10.40
C VAL A 15 8.35 7.30 11.19
N ALA A 16 8.68 8.40 11.85
CA ALA A 16 9.91 8.54 12.67
C ALA A 16 9.95 7.61 13.90
N GLN A 17 8.83 6.99 14.29
CA GLN A 17 8.80 5.95 15.33
C GLN A 17 9.02 4.54 14.77
N VAL A 18 8.93 4.38 13.45
CA VAL A 18 8.99 3.08 12.77
C VAL A 18 10.31 2.89 12.06
N VAL A 19 10.78 3.90 11.32
CA VAL A 19 12.00 3.82 10.51
C VAL A 19 13.02 4.89 10.91
N ASP A 20 14.29 4.54 10.90
CA ASP A 20 15.39 5.42 11.31
C ASP A 20 15.71 6.53 10.28
N SER A 21 15.49 6.24 8.99
CA SER A 21 15.75 7.19 7.91
C SER A 21 14.70 7.08 6.82
N TYR A 22 14.13 8.22 6.43
CA TYR A 22 13.13 8.28 5.37
C TYR A 22 13.06 9.65 4.71
N THR A 23 12.44 9.70 3.54
CA THR A 23 12.05 10.93 2.85
C THR A 23 10.67 10.76 2.25
N PHE A 24 9.81 11.76 2.39
CA PHE A 24 8.57 11.80 1.61
C PHE A 24 8.89 12.35 0.23
N VAL A 25 8.64 11.55 -0.81
CA VAL A 25 8.83 11.95 -2.21
C VAL A 25 7.73 12.94 -2.63
N GLY A 26 6.48 12.70 -2.22
CA GLY A 26 5.37 13.58 -2.56
C GLY A 26 4.01 13.00 -2.21
N ALA A 27 2.95 13.75 -2.53
CA ALA A 27 1.59 13.25 -2.53
C ALA A 27 1.33 12.40 -3.78
N ALA A 28 0.47 11.41 -3.65
CA ALA A 28 0.12 10.52 -4.76
C ALA A 28 -1.30 9.97 -4.60
N VAL A 29 -1.84 9.43 -5.67
CA VAL A 29 -3.11 8.70 -5.71
C VAL A 29 -2.85 7.30 -6.22
N LEU A 30 -3.41 6.32 -5.51
CA LEU A 30 -3.53 4.94 -5.96
C LEU A 30 -4.90 4.78 -6.63
N GLU A 31 -4.89 4.50 -7.92
CA GLU A 31 -6.08 4.21 -8.72
C GLU A 31 -6.32 2.69 -8.77
N GLY A 32 -7.59 2.29 -8.86
CA GLY A 32 -8.00 0.89 -8.93
C GLY A 32 -8.14 0.20 -7.57
N LEU A 33 -7.86 0.90 -6.46
CA LEU A 33 -8.08 0.43 -5.08
C LEU A 33 -8.61 1.57 -4.20
N HIS A 34 -9.58 1.28 -3.34
CA HIS A 34 -10.21 2.27 -2.45
C HIS A 34 -10.02 1.88 -0.98
N PRO A 35 -10.04 2.86 -0.05
CA PRO A 35 -9.85 2.59 1.35
C PRO A 35 -11.12 1.99 1.95
N VAL A 36 -10.94 1.01 2.83
CA VAL A 36 -12.00 0.52 3.71
C VAL A 36 -11.58 0.78 5.15
N GLU A 37 -12.43 1.54 5.83
CA GLU A 37 -12.23 1.97 7.20
C GLU A 37 -12.35 0.79 8.18
N GLY A 38 -11.58 0.87 9.25
CA GLY A 38 -11.53 -0.11 10.33
C GLY A 38 -10.63 0.41 11.45
N ARG A 39 -10.35 -0.42 12.46
CA ARG A 39 -9.35 -0.06 13.48
C ARG A 39 -7.97 0.18 12.84
N TYR A 40 -7.67 -0.62 11.82
CA TYR A 40 -6.56 -0.41 10.90
C TYR A 40 -7.14 -0.42 9.48
N PRO A 41 -6.97 0.65 8.70
CA PRO A 41 -7.57 0.73 7.37
C PRO A 41 -6.90 -0.25 6.39
N THR A 42 -7.67 -0.76 5.44
CA THR A 42 -7.18 -1.63 4.35
C THR A 42 -7.66 -1.13 2.99
N LEU A 43 -7.28 -1.84 1.93
CA LEU A 43 -7.68 -1.57 0.56
C LEU A 43 -8.60 -2.66 0.02
N ALA A 44 -9.54 -2.24 -0.83
CA ALA A 44 -10.45 -3.11 -1.55
C ALA A 44 -10.42 -2.80 -3.06
N PRO A 45 -10.76 -3.78 -3.92
CA PRO A 45 -10.84 -3.61 -5.38
C PRO A 45 -11.67 -2.39 -5.85
N GLY A 46 -11.18 -1.69 -6.87
CA GLY A 46 -11.84 -0.56 -7.52
C GLY A 46 -11.68 0.77 -6.78
N GLY A 47 -12.14 1.87 -7.40
CA GLY A 47 -12.07 3.23 -6.83
C GLY A 47 -10.65 3.79 -6.75
N SER A 48 -10.40 4.69 -5.81
CA SER A 48 -9.08 5.31 -5.61
C SER A 48 -8.86 5.77 -4.17
N VAL A 49 -7.59 6.00 -3.81
CA VAL A 49 -7.19 6.52 -2.51
C VAL A 49 -6.02 7.50 -2.63
N GLY A 50 -6.11 8.61 -1.90
CA GLY A 50 -5.00 9.56 -1.76
C GLY A 50 -4.01 9.11 -0.69
N GLY A 51 -2.74 9.39 -0.91
CA GLY A 51 -1.67 9.00 -0.01
C GLY A 51 -0.38 9.77 -0.28
N ARG A 52 0.73 9.21 0.15
CA ARG A 52 2.08 9.77 -0.04
C ARG A 52 3.05 8.66 -0.41
N VAL A 53 4.08 9.00 -1.18
CA VAL A 53 5.20 8.10 -1.41
C VAL A 53 6.28 8.36 -0.37
N LEU A 54 6.64 7.30 0.35
CA LEU A 54 7.68 7.25 1.36
C LEU A 54 8.88 6.48 0.79
N ARG A 55 10.05 7.11 0.77
CA ARG A 55 11.32 6.47 0.43
C ARG A 55 12.09 6.11 1.69
N THR A 56 12.45 4.84 1.84
CA THR A 56 13.28 4.34 2.95
C THR A 56 14.01 3.06 2.55
N ASP A 57 15.16 2.80 3.17
CA ASP A 57 15.87 1.53 3.04
C ASP A 57 15.47 0.52 4.14
N ASP A 58 14.76 0.96 5.18
CA ASP A 58 14.34 0.13 6.32
C ASP A 58 12.96 -0.50 6.10
N VAL A 59 12.85 -1.26 5.01
CA VAL A 59 11.58 -1.90 4.65
C VAL A 59 11.20 -3.02 5.63
N SER A 60 12.19 -3.65 6.27
CA SER A 60 11.96 -4.63 7.33
C SER A 60 11.23 -4.05 8.54
N ALA A 61 11.53 -2.81 8.93
CA ALA A 61 10.81 -2.18 10.03
C ALA A 61 9.36 -1.85 9.67
N LEU A 62 9.10 -1.48 8.40
CA LEU A 62 7.74 -1.32 7.89
C LEU A 62 6.99 -2.66 7.90
N ASP A 63 7.59 -3.75 7.42
CA ASP A 63 6.98 -5.09 7.45
C ASP A 63 6.62 -5.53 8.87
N ALA A 64 7.50 -5.25 9.84
CA ALA A 64 7.27 -5.55 11.25
C ALA A 64 6.11 -4.72 11.84
N TYR A 65 6.07 -3.42 11.53
CA TYR A 65 5.01 -2.50 11.94
C TYR A 65 3.64 -2.93 11.39
N GLU A 66 3.58 -3.19 10.08
CA GLU A 66 2.37 -3.66 9.39
C GLU A 66 2.05 -5.13 9.73
N GLY A 67 2.95 -5.85 10.40
CA GLY A 67 2.72 -7.23 10.83
C GLY A 67 2.63 -8.22 9.68
N VAL A 68 3.48 -8.05 8.66
CA VAL A 68 3.55 -8.94 7.49
C VAL A 68 3.83 -10.38 7.89
N ASP A 69 4.79 -10.61 8.79
CA ASP A 69 5.11 -11.95 9.31
C ASP A 69 3.95 -12.60 10.08
N ARG A 70 2.99 -11.80 10.55
CA ARG A 70 1.79 -12.25 11.27
C ARG A 70 0.59 -12.43 10.34
N GLY A 71 0.76 -12.14 9.04
CA GLY A 71 -0.30 -12.17 8.03
C GLY A 71 -1.36 -11.09 8.24
N LEU A 72 -1.02 -9.98 8.92
CA LEU A 72 -1.96 -8.88 9.12
C LEU A 72 -2.09 -8.03 7.86
N TYR A 73 -0.96 -7.77 7.20
CA TYR A 73 -0.87 -7.12 5.91
C TYR A 73 0.02 -7.94 4.97
N VAL A 74 -0.17 -7.75 3.67
CA VAL A 74 0.73 -8.23 2.62
C VAL A 74 1.34 -7.03 1.91
N ARG A 75 2.63 -7.11 1.57
CA ARG A 75 3.29 -6.11 0.74
C ARG A 75 3.24 -6.55 -0.71
N VAL A 76 2.67 -5.71 -1.57
CA VAL A 76 2.56 -5.97 -3.01
C VAL A 76 3.21 -4.84 -3.79
N SER A 77 3.63 -5.14 -5.03
CA SER A 77 4.16 -4.14 -5.96
C SER A 77 3.04 -3.62 -6.84
N VAL A 78 2.89 -2.30 -6.92
CA VAL A 78 1.93 -1.61 -7.79
C VAL A 78 2.70 -0.73 -8.77
N PRO A 79 2.37 -0.77 -10.09
CA PRO A 79 3.00 0.08 -11.09
C PRO A 79 2.99 1.56 -10.69
N TRP A 80 4.10 2.25 -10.97
CA TRP A 80 4.20 3.70 -10.87
C TRP A 80 3.99 4.31 -12.26
N ASP A 81 3.16 5.33 -12.36
CA ASP A 81 2.97 6.05 -13.64
C ASP A 81 4.25 6.83 -14.01
N GLU A 82 4.96 6.29 -15.00
CA GLU A 82 6.25 6.72 -15.55
C GLU A 82 6.24 8.15 -16.14
N THR A 83 5.05 8.74 -16.36
CA THR A 83 4.92 10.10 -16.90
C THR A 83 5.29 11.20 -15.90
N ALA A 84 5.48 10.84 -14.62
CA ALA A 84 5.97 11.73 -13.59
C ALA A 84 7.45 11.53 -13.29
N GLU A 85 8.15 12.57 -12.80
CA GLU A 85 9.59 12.52 -12.50
C GLU A 85 9.97 11.22 -11.78
N SER A 86 10.94 10.48 -12.35
CA SER A 86 11.04 9.04 -12.11
C SER A 86 11.34 8.73 -10.64
N LEU A 87 10.58 7.79 -10.09
CA LEU A 87 11.05 7.01 -8.95
C LEU A 87 12.27 6.18 -9.38
N GLY A 88 12.97 5.59 -8.40
CA GLY A 88 14.12 4.72 -8.70
C GLY A 88 13.71 3.42 -9.43
N ASP A 89 12.45 3.00 -9.26
CA ASP A 89 11.85 1.79 -9.80
C ASP A 89 10.51 2.12 -10.49
N ASP A 90 10.09 1.31 -11.47
CA ASP A 90 8.81 1.45 -12.21
C ASP A 90 7.57 1.02 -11.38
N ALA A 91 7.76 0.80 -10.07
CA ALA A 91 6.71 0.36 -9.16
C ALA A 91 6.99 0.79 -7.72
N VAL A 92 5.91 0.88 -6.93
CA VAL A 92 5.97 1.17 -5.49
C VAL A 92 5.37 0.03 -4.69
N ALA A 93 5.88 -0.17 -3.47
CA ALA A 93 5.26 -1.09 -2.53
C ALA A 93 3.96 -0.50 -1.95
N VAL A 94 2.94 -1.34 -1.80
CA VAL A 94 1.68 -1.03 -1.12
C VAL A 94 1.40 -2.14 -0.10
N TYR A 95 0.98 -1.77 1.10
CA TYR A 95 0.50 -2.72 2.10
C TYR A 95 -1.01 -2.90 1.97
N VAL A 96 -1.48 -4.14 1.91
CA VAL A 96 -2.92 -4.47 1.88
C VAL A 96 -3.23 -5.38 3.06
N GLY A 97 -4.16 -4.97 3.91
CA GLY A 97 -4.53 -5.69 5.12
C GLY A 97 -5.49 -6.84 4.86
N ASP A 98 -5.30 -7.95 5.58
CA ASP A 98 -6.19 -9.11 5.56
C ASP A 98 -7.58 -8.74 6.14
N PRO A 99 -8.65 -8.78 5.33
CA PRO A 99 -9.97 -8.36 5.78
C PRO A 99 -10.50 -9.15 6.98
N ASP A 100 -10.22 -10.45 7.05
CA ASP A 100 -10.69 -11.31 8.13
C ASP A 100 -9.93 -11.00 9.41
N ARG A 101 -8.62 -10.75 9.32
CA ARG A 101 -7.78 -10.36 10.47
C ARG A 101 -8.10 -8.96 10.98
N LEU A 102 -8.55 -8.07 10.10
CA LEU A 102 -8.88 -6.69 10.41
C LEU A 102 -10.36 -6.48 10.79
N ALA A 103 -11.15 -7.55 10.84
CA ALA A 103 -12.58 -7.53 11.14
C ALA A 103 -13.40 -6.65 10.16
N VAL A 104 -12.99 -6.64 8.88
CA VAL A 104 -13.68 -5.98 7.76
C VAL A 104 -14.02 -6.93 6.62
N GLY A 105 -13.99 -8.25 6.87
CA GLY A 105 -14.25 -9.30 5.87
C GLY A 105 -15.62 -9.22 5.18
N ASP A 106 -16.63 -8.67 5.86
CA ASP A 106 -17.96 -8.45 5.26
C ASP A 106 -17.98 -7.31 4.24
N ALA A 107 -17.04 -6.36 4.34
CA ALA A 107 -16.95 -5.18 3.49
C ALA A 107 -15.96 -5.35 2.33
N VAL A 108 -14.99 -6.25 2.46
CA VAL A 108 -13.90 -6.41 1.49
C VAL A 108 -13.85 -7.83 0.95
N SER A 109 -13.98 -7.97 -0.36
CA SER A 109 -13.80 -9.24 -1.05
C SER A 109 -12.79 -9.11 -2.18
N TRP A 110 -11.72 -9.92 -2.10
CA TRP A 110 -10.71 -10.03 -3.15
C TRP A 110 -11.03 -11.19 -4.08
N PRO A 111 -11.10 -10.96 -5.41
CA PRO A 111 -11.46 -12.00 -6.37
C PRO A 111 -10.39 -13.09 -6.47
N GLY A 112 -10.83 -14.29 -6.84
CA GLY A 112 -9.97 -15.46 -7.00
C GLY A 112 -9.73 -16.24 -5.70
N ALA A 113 -8.87 -17.24 -5.79
CA ALA A 113 -8.49 -18.12 -4.69
C ALA A 113 -6.99 -18.00 -4.38
N GLY A 114 -6.58 -18.55 -3.23
CA GLY A 114 -5.20 -18.52 -2.75
C GLY A 114 -5.00 -17.53 -1.59
N SER A 115 -3.74 -17.21 -1.32
CA SER A 115 -3.41 -16.24 -0.26
C SER A 115 -3.93 -14.84 -0.62
N LEU A 116 -4.00 -13.94 0.36
CA LEU A 116 -4.32 -12.54 0.06
C LEU A 116 -3.31 -11.96 -0.94
N GLY A 117 -2.00 -12.17 -0.73
CA GLY A 117 -0.94 -11.70 -1.61
C GLY A 117 -1.18 -12.11 -3.07
N ASP A 118 -1.39 -13.41 -3.31
CA ASP A 118 -1.64 -13.93 -4.67
C ASP A 118 -2.88 -13.31 -5.33
N ARG A 119 -3.93 -13.04 -4.55
CA ARG A 119 -5.16 -12.43 -5.06
C ARG A 119 -4.96 -10.96 -5.40
N VAL A 120 -4.25 -10.22 -4.54
CA VAL A 120 -3.94 -8.80 -4.75
C VAL A 120 -3.00 -8.65 -5.94
N GLU A 121 -1.91 -9.40 -6.00
CA GLU A 121 -0.95 -9.36 -7.13
C GLU A 121 -1.64 -9.68 -8.46
N ARG A 122 -2.50 -10.71 -8.48
CA ARG A 122 -3.30 -11.04 -9.67
C ARG A 122 -4.26 -9.92 -10.05
N TYR A 123 -4.87 -9.26 -9.06
CA TYR A 123 -5.78 -8.15 -9.32
C TYR A 123 -5.02 -6.96 -9.91
N VAL A 124 -3.87 -6.58 -9.34
CA VAL A 124 -2.99 -5.52 -9.86
C VAL A 124 -2.54 -5.84 -11.28
N ALA A 125 -2.15 -7.08 -11.57
CA ALA A 125 -1.67 -7.47 -12.90
C ALA A 125 -2.76 -7.51 -13.99
N THR A 126 -4.04 -7.64 -13.62
CA THR A 126 -5.14 -7.84 -14.58
C THR A 126 -6.09 -6.64 -14.69
N ASN A 127 -5.92 -5.61 -13.85
CA ASN A 127 -6.74 -4.42 -13.82
C ASN A 127 -5.86 -3.16 -13.91
N GLU A 128 -6.46 -2.01 -14.18
CA GLU A 128 -5.76 -0.73 -14.25
C GLU A 128 -5.47 -0.18 -12.83
N VAL A 129 -4.60 -0.87 -12.09
CA VAL A 129 -4.12 -0.43 -10.77
C VAL A 129 -2.77 0.26 -10.94
N THR A 130 -2.67 1.53 -10.55
CA THR A 130 -1.45 2.32 -10.69
C THR A 130 -1.35 3.37 -9.59
N VAL A 131 -0.13 3.74 -9.22
CA VAL A 131 0.14 4.91 -8.38
C VAL A 131 0.67 6.03 -9.25
N ARG A 132 0.07 7.21 -9.11
CA ARG A 132 0.48 8.44 -9.80
C ARG A 132 0.66 9.58 -8.82
N PRO A 133 1.65 10.47 -8.99
CA PRO A 133 1.79 11.63 -8.14
C PRO A 133 0.66 12.63 -8.37
N THR A 134 0.43 13.46 -7.36
CA THR A 134 -0.47 14.61 -7.46
C THR A 134 0.34 15.86 -7.15
N ASP A 135 0.40 16.78 -8.11
CA ASP A 135 1.01 18.12 -7.96
C ASP A 135 0.38 18.95 -6.83
#